data_AF-A0A1E3UHF1-F1
#
_entry.id   AF-A0A1E3UHF1-F1
#
_cell.length_a   1.000
_cell.length_b   1.000
_cell.length_c   1.000
_cell.angle_alpha   90.00
_cell.angle_beta   90.00
_cell.angle_gamma   90.00
#
_symmetry.space_group_name_H-M   'P 1'
#
loop_
_entity.id
_entity.type
_entity.pdbx_description
1 polymer ?
#
loop_
_entity_poly.entity_id
_entity_poly.type
_entity_poly.pdbx_seq_one_letter_code
_entity_poly.pdbx_strand_id
1 'polypeptide(L)'
;MLPSTVIIFITQEDIFSCDLAMYTFTEQCEEVAGLHLDDGTKKIFLNMASKNGRPELISLLQYMKNTTLDNPDILVRDKRIRKFRSDSERGKTIGRMGGC
;
A
#
# COMPACT_ATOMS: atom_id res chain seq x y z
N MET A 1 14.78 -11.31 -21.91
CA MET A 1 14.64 -10.93 -20.48
C MET A 1 13.24 -10.37 -20.31
N LEU A 2 12.47 -10.88 -19.36
CA LEU A 2 11.16 -10.30 -19.04
C LEU A 2 11.36 -8.90 -18.43
N PRO A 3 10.47 -7.95 -18.68
CA PRO A 3 10.56 -6.62 -18.09
C PRO A 3 10.34 -6.70 -16.58
N SER A 4 11.20 -6.03 -15.81
CA SER A 4 11.01 -5.91 -14.36
C SER A 4 9.66 -5.27 -14.08
N THR A 5 8.83 -5.98 -13.31
CA THR A 5 7.45 -5.60 -13.02
C THR A 5 7.23 -5.61 -11.52
N VAL A 6 6.59 -4.56 -10.99
CA VAL A 6 6.19 -4.51 -9.58
C VAL A 6 4.67 -4.48 -9.50
N ILE A 7 4.10 -5.50 -8.88
CA ILE A 7 2.66 -5.60 -8.61
C ILE A 7 2.46 -5.28 -7.13
N ILE A 8 1.60 -4.30 -6.83
CA ILE A 8 1.32 -3.87 -5.46
C ILE A 8 -0.11 -4.22 -5.10
N PHE A 9 -0.28 -4.98 -4.03
CA PHE A 9 -1.55 -5.29 -3.39
C PHE A 9 -1.65 -4.49 -2.08
N ILE A 10 -2.83 -3.95 -1.80
CA ILE A 10 -3.11 -3.24 -0.54
C ILE A 10 -4.23 -3.99 0.17
N THR A 11 -3.94 -4.50 1.37
CA THR A 11 -4.85 -5.34 2.14
C THR A 11 -5.36 -4.59 3.37
N GLN A 12 -6.63 -4.82 3.74
CA GLN A 12 -7.21 -4.23 4.96
C GLN A 12 -6.73 -4.94 6.22
N GLU A 13 -6.50 -6.25 6.12
CA GLU A 13 -6.07 -7.16 7.18
C GLU A 13 -4.67 -7.73 6.91
N ASP A 14 -4.06 -8.29 7.95
CA ASP A 14 -2.79 -9.02 7.83
C ASP A 14 -3.00 -10.46 7.35
N ILE A 15 -3.01 -10.65 6.03
CA ILE A 15 -3.28 -11.96 5.42
C ILE A 15 -2.16 -12.99 5.62
N PHE A 16 -1.00 -12.57 6.14
CA PHE A 16 0.14 -13.45 6.40
C PHE A 16 0.44 -13.63 7.90
N SER A 17 -0.32 -12.95 8.78
CA SER A 17 -0.24 -13.09 10.24
C SER A 17 1.16 -12.89 10.84
N CYS A 18 1.98 -12.04 10.24
CA CYS A 18 3.35 -11.74 10.68
C CYS A 18 3.52 -10.30 11.19
N ASP A 19 2.44 -9.52 11.18
CA ASP A 19 2.40 -8.10 11.55
C ASP A 19 3.51 -7.28 10.90
N LEU A 20 3.68 -7.37 9.57
CA LEU A 20 4.52 -6.45 8.82
C LEU A 20 3.65 -5.50 8.00
N ALA A 21 4.04 -4.22 7.97
CA ALA A 21 3.41 -3.23 7.09
C ALA A 21 3.67 -3.50 5.60
N MET A 22 4.71 -4.26 5.26
CA MET A 22 5.10 -4.57 3.88
C MET A 22 5.71 -5.96 3.76
N TYR A 23 5.20 -6.74 2.82
CA TYR A 23 5.76 -8.02 2.40
C TYR A 23 6.22 -7.91 0.95
N THR A 24 7.37 -8.47 0.61
CA THR A 24 7.87 -8.53 -0.77
C THR A 24 8.13 -9.98 -1.13
N PHE A 25 7.49 -10.44 -2.21
CA PHE A 25 7.65 -11.77 -2.76
C PHE A 25 8.29 -11.69 -4.15
N THR A 26 9.08 -12.71 -4.47
CA THR A 26 9.64 -13.00 -5.79
C THR A 26 9.20 -14.38 -6.22
N GLU A 27 9.16 -14.65 -7.52
CA GLU A 27 8.80 -15.98 -8.00
C GLU A 27 9.87 -17.01 -7.60
N GLN A 28 9.42 -18.16 -7.13
CA GLN A 28 10.25 -19.30 -6.78
C GLN A 28 9.59 -20.56 -7.37
N CYS A 29 10.41 -21.48 -7.87
CA CYS A 29 9.96 -22.81 -8.28
C CYS A 29 9.32 -23.56 -7.11
N GLU A 30 8.19 -24.22 -7.39
CA GLU A 30 7.45 -24.98 -6.37
C GLU A 30 8.16 -26.31 -6.04
N GLU A 31 8.75 -26.95 -7.04
CA GLU A 31 9.41 -28.26 -6.91
C GLU A 31 10.81 -28.17 -6.31
N VAL A 32 11.51 -27.06 -6.52
CA VAL A 32 12.91 -26.87 -6.09
C VAL A 32 13.01 -25.64 -5.19
N ALA A 33 13.12 -25.89 -3.88
CA ALA A 33 13.27 -24.84 -2.89
C ALA A 33 14.53 -23.98 -3.15
N GLY A 34 14.36 -22.66 -3.15
CA GLY A 34 15.45 -21.69 -3.39
C GLY A 34 15.81 -21.45 -4.85
N LEU A 35 15.18 -22.15 -5.81
CA LEU A 35 15.34 -21.85 -7.24
C LEU A 35 14.40 -20.70 -7.62
N HIS A 36 14.96 -19.49 -7.77
CA HIS A 36 14.21 -18.30 -8.18
C HIS A 36 14.20 -18.13 -9.70
N LEU A 37 13.13 -17.54 -10.23
CA LEU A 37 13.01 -17.24 -11.67
C LEU A 37 13.91 -16.07 -12.09
N ASP A 38 14.30 -15.21 -11.14
CA ASP A 38 15.19 -14.05 -11.32
C ASP A 38 14.81 -13.13 -12.50
N ASP A 39 13.52 -13.03 -12.79
CA ASP A 39 12.95 -12.22 -13.89
C ASP A 39 12.77 -10.73 -13.50
N GLY A 40 13.09 -10.37 -12.26
CA GLY A 40 12.92 -9.03 -11.73
C GLY A 40 11.47 -8.68 -11.37
N THR A 41 10.54 -9.64 -11.41
CA THR A 41 9.16 -9.46 -10.97
C THR A 41 9.09 -9.47 -9.44
N LYS A 42 8.39 -8.49 -8.86
CA LYS A 42 8.13 -8.39 -7.42
C LYS A 42 6.64 -8.21 -7.14
N LYS A 43 6.12 -8.96 -6.18
CA LYS A 43 4.78 -8.78 -5.61
C LYS A 43 4.92 -8.17 -4.22
N ILE A 44 4.43 -6.94 -4.05
CA ILE A 44 4.46 -6.23 -2.77
C ILE A 44 3.06 -6.25 -2.18
N PHE A 45 2.93 -6.68 -0.93
CA PHE A 45 1.69 -6.58 -0.17
C PHE A 45 1.86 -5.53 0.92
N LEU A 46 0.99 -4.52 0.92
CA LEU A 46 0.93 -3.48 1.92
C LEU A 46 -0.24 -3.74 2.85
N ASN A 47 0.05 -3.95 4.13
CA ASN A 47 -0.91 -4.33 5.14
C ASN A 47 -1.36 -3.10 5.94
N MET A 48 -2.62 -2.68 5.77
CA MET A 48 -3.17 -1.50 6.46
C MET A 48 -3.51 -1.74 7.94
N ALA A 49 -3.55 -2.99 8.40
CA ALA A 49 -3.75 -3.29 9.82
C ALA A 49 -2.47 -3.09 10.64
N SER A 50 -1.29 -3.31 10.04
CA SER A 50 -0.03 -3.26 10.76
C SER A 50 0.40 -1.84 11.12
N LYS A 51 1.00 -1.73 12.31
CA LYS A 51 1.74 -0.54 12.79
C LYS A 51 3.24 -0.84 12.94
N ASN A 52 3.71 -1.95 12.38
CA ASN A 52 5.09 -2.40 12.49
C ASN A 52 5.81 -2.25 11.15
N GLY A 53 6.71 -1.26 11.10
CA GLY A 53 7.41 -0.88 9.88
C GLY A 53 7.85 0.58 9.90
N ARG A 54 8.13 1.12 8.72
CA ARG A 54 8.58 2.51 8.59
C ARG A 54 7.45 3.49 8.95
N PRO A 55 7.70 4.49 9.82
CA PRO A 55 6.67 5.44 10.26
C PRO A 55 5.94 6.15 9.11
N GLU A 56 6.64 6.49 8.03
CA GLU A 56 6.06 7.14 6.86
C GLU A 56 5.11 6.21 6.09
N LEU A 57 5.50 4.94 5.95
CA LEU A 57 4.67 3.94 5.30
C LEU A 57 3.42 3.67 6.14
N ILE A 58 3.58 3.46 7.45
CA ILE A 58 2.46 3.27 8.38
C ILE A 58 1.51 4.46 8.27
N SER A 59 2.03 5.68 8.34
CA SER A 59 1.21 6.90 8.27
C SER A 59 0.40 7.01 6.97
N LEU A 60 1.01 6.61 5.84
CA LEU A 60 0.29 6.54 4.57
C LEU A 60 -0.81 5.47 4.60
N LEU A 61 -0.51 4.26 5.08
CA LEU A 61 -1.47 3.16 5.15
C LEU A 61 -2.64 3.47 6.10
N GLN A 62 -2.36 4.11 7.23
CA GLN A 62 -3.40 4.53 8.19
C GLN A 62 -4.25 5.68 7.62
N TYR A 63 -3.66 6.58 6.84
CA TYR A 63 -4.43 7.56 6.08
C TYR A 63 -5.31 6.91 5.00
N MET A 64 -4.81 5.90 4.28
CA MET A 64 -5.61 5.17 3.29
C MET A 64 -6.76 4.40 3.93
N LYS A 65 -6.55 3.85 5.13
CA LYS A 65 -7.57 3.17 5.94
C LYS A 65 -8.63 4.13 6.45
N ASN A 66 -8.22 5.28 6.99
CA ASN A 66 -9.11 6.35 7.45
C ASN A 66 -8.56 7.72 6.99
N THR A 67 -9.21 8.29 5.97
CA THR A 67 -8.74 9.46 5.21
C THR A 67 -8.82 10.80 5.96
N THR A 68 -9.07 10.78 7.28
CA THR A 68 -9.03 11.95 8.14
C THR A 68 -7.59 12.23 8.58
N LEU A 69 -7.16 13.50 8.51
CA LEU A 69 -5.82 13.89 8.99
C LEU A 69 -5.71 13.91 10.52
N ASP A 70 -6.84 13.93 11.22
CA ASP A 70 -6.92 13.86 12.68
C ASP A 70 -6.88 12.40 13.18
N ASN A 71 -6.61 11.45 12.29
CA ASN A 71 -6.37 10.06 12.67
C ASN A 71 -5.11 9.97 13.56
N PRO A 72 -5.24 9.54 14.84
CA PRO A 72 -4.11 9.44 15.77
C PRO A 72 -3.05 8.43 15.33
N ASP A 73 -3.41 7.51 14.42
CA ASP A 73 -2.50 6.50 13.89
C ASP A 73 -1.59 7.05 12.76
N ILE A 74 -1.77 8.30 12.35
CA ILE A 74 -0.86 9.00 11.43
C ILE A 74 0.29 9.61 12.25
N LEU A 75 1.40 8.87 12.33
CA LEU A 75 2.60 9.25 13.07
C LEU A 75 3.40 10.37 12.39
N VAL A 76 3.41 10.38 11.05
CA VAL A 76 4.17 11.30 10.21
C VAL A 76 3.21 12.07 9.30
N ARG A 77 3.17 13.40 9.48
CA ARG A 77 2.32 14.30 8.68
C ARG A 77 3.06 14.84 7.45
N ASP A 78 3.40 13.92 6.54
CA ASP A 78 4.11 14.26 5.31
C ASP A 78 3.25 15.16 4.39
N LYS A 79 3.88 16.13 3.70
CA LYS A 79 3.22 17.02 2.74
C LYS A 79 2.50 16.25 1.63
N ARG A 80 3.01 15.07 1.26
CA ARG A 80 2.41 14.18 0.25
C ARG A 80 1.04 13.66 0.69
N ILE A 81 0.84 13.36 1.97
CA ILE A 81 -0.46 12.92 2.50
C ILE A 81 -1.50 14.05 2.37
N ARG A 82 -1.08 15.29 2.67
CA ARG A 82 -1.95 16.47 2.48
C ARG A 82 -2.31 16.68 1.01
N LYS A 83 -1.35 16.44 0.11
CA LYS A 83 -1.57 16.52 -1.34
C LYS A 83 -2.57 15.46 -1.82
N PHE A 84 -2.44 14.22 -1.37
CA PHE A 84 -3.41 13.14 -1.64
C PHE A 84 -4.83 13.53 -1.18
N ARG A 85 -4.97 14.15 0.00
CA ARG A 85 -6.27 14.66 0.46
C ARG A 85 -6.85 15.68 -0.50
N SER A 86 -6.08 16.71 -0.84
CA SER A 86 -6.55 17.78 -1.74
C SER A 86 -6.95 17.25 -3.11
N ASP A 87 -6.24 16.25 -3.63
CA ASP A 87 -6.57 15.63 -4.91
C ASP A 87 -7.81 14.72 -4.81
N SER A 88 -8.01 14.03 -3.68
CA SER A 88 -9.23 13.26 -3.39
C SER A 88 -10.48 14.15 -3.26
N GLU A 89 -10.36 15.29 -2.58
CA GLU A 89 -11.46 16.26 -2.42
C GLU A 89 -11.88 16.86 -3.77
N ARG A 90 -10.91 17.19 -4.63
CA ARG A 90 -11.17 17.69 -5.99
C ARG A 90 -11.92 16.68 -6.86
N GLY A 91 -11.63 15.38 -6.72
CA GLY A 91 -12.36 14.32 -7.42
C GLY A 91 -13.83 14.23 -7.02
N LYS A 92 -14.17 14.47 -5.75
CA LYS A 92 -15.57 14.46 -5.25
C LYS A 92 -16.41 15.62 -5.80
N THR A 93 -15.82 16.78 -6.07
CA THR A 93 -16.55 17.94 -6.61
C THR A 93 -17.00 17.72 -8.05
N ILE A 94 -16.26 16.93 -8.84
CA ILE A 94 -16.57 16.65 -10.26
C ILE A 94 -17.71 15.63 -10.38
N GLY A 95 -17.79 14.64 -9.49
CA GLY A 95 -18.82 13.58 -9.52
C GLY A 95 -20.24 14.02 -9.13
N ARG A 96 -20.45 15.28 -8.70
CA ARG A 96 -21.76 15.79 -8.26
C ARG A 96 -22.55 16.53 -9.35
N MET A 97 -22.02 16.65 -10.58
CA MET A 97 -22.67 17.35 -11.70
C MET A 97 -23.41 16.42 -12.69
N GLY A 98 -23.52 15.11 -12.41
CA GLY A 98 -24.18 14.13 -13.29
C GLY A 98 -25.58 13.67 -12.86
N GLY A 99 -26.26 14.40 -11.97
CA GLY A 99 -27.63 14.07 -11.54
C GLY A 99 -28.64 15.09 -12.08
N CYS A 100 -29.15 14.84 -13.29
CA CYS A 100 -30.44 15.32 -13.78
C CYS A 100 -31.29 14.11 -14.14
#